data_AF-A0AAF0DU79-F1
#
_entry.id   AF-A0AAF0DU79-F1
#
_cell.length_a   1.000
_cell.length_b   1.000
_cell.length_c   1.000
_cell.angle_alpha   90.00
_cell.angle_beta   90.00
_cell.angle_gamma   90.00
#
_symmetry.space_group_name_H-M   'P 1'
#
loop_
_entity.id
_entity.type
_entity.pdbx_description
1 polymer ?
#
loop_
_entity_poly.entity_id
_entity_poly.type
_entity_poly.pdbx_seq_one_letter_code
_entity_poly.pdbx_strand_id
1 'polypeptide(L)'
;MKLTGELLAQSDSSLNPLKERELDLRGLKIVAIENLGVTRDQNDALDFTDNEIKYLGNFPRLLRLQHLILSNNLVTRVDPLLGKSLPYLHTLILTNNAIADMRQIVPLRRLRRLEYLSLLGNPVSHEKHYREFVIWRLPNVRVLDFKRVTDKEREYARRLMETPEGRASELAIQLSGSDTSAPAAAPAHAARFEPGAPIPGAAGRQLTAKDRAAIQEAIDKSESLDEIRRLEERLKMGFRSRGLRVAGNLYKPDGSGKHAAVVVSHPMTGVKEQTAGQHAELFAKEGFVALTFDAAYQGESEGEPRFLEDPSQRADDVRAAVSFLQSQDCVDPEKVGALGICASGGYVPFAAQTDLRIKAVATVSAVCAGSMFREGLPSGPTPNDTLHEQLAGVAKVRTAMDQGGPAVANDIIPTDTSALPENTMFKEAPDYYKTPRAQHKNAPNKFDASSMMYLVNYDSFQFMYLIAPRPLLMVVGSKADTRYYSERAILNAREPRELFVVPNETHISLYDHLDVSGPKLVNFFKQHLQ
;
A
#
# COMPACT_ATOMS: atom_id res chain seq x y z
N MET A 1 20.54 -8.19 4.15
CA MET A 1 21.07 -9.39 4.83
C MET A 1 20.13 -9.79 5.95
N LYS A 2 19.89 -11.10 6.18
CA LYS A 2 19.11 -11.57 7.34
C LYS A 2 19.99 -11.53 8.59
N LEU A 3 19.41 -11.16 9.74
CA LEU A 3 20.13 -11.14 11.02
C LEU A 3 20.14 -12.56 11.60
N THR A 4 21.12 -13.38 11.21
CA THR A 4 21.21 -14.78 11.64
C THR A 4 21.94 -14.91 12.98
N GLY A 5 21.76 -16.04 13.66
CA GLY A 5 22.53 -16.35 14.89
C GLY A 5 24.03 -16.43 14.65
N GLU A 6 24.46 -16.89 13.46
CA GLU A 6 25.86 -16.93 13.06
C GLU A 6 26.45 -15.54 12.89
N LEU A 7 25.72 -14.63 12.20
CA LEU A 7 26.14 -13.24 12.05
C LEU A 7 26.30 -12.58 13.42
N LEU A 8 25.31 -12.74 14.31
CA LEU A 8 25.36 -12.21 15.67
C LEU A 8 26.51 -12.76 16.51
N ALA A 9 26.94 -14.01 16.27
CA ALA A 9 28.08 -14.61 16.97
C ALA A 9 29.43 -14.13 16.42
N GLN A 10 29.47 -13.68 15.15
CA GLN A 10 30.65 -13.14 14.48
C GLN A 10 30.78 -11.63 14.64
N SER A 11 29.69 -10.92 14.94
CA SER A 11 29.68 -9.48 15.19
C SER A 11 30.46 -9.09 16.43
N ASP A 12 31.19 -7.98 16.33
CA ASP A 12 32.04 -7.49 17.42
C ASP A 12 31.20 -6.99 18.60
N SER A 13 31.48 -7.53 19.78
CA SER A 13 30.93 -7.07 21.06
C SER A 13 32.05 -6.52 21.93
N SER A 14 32.10 -5.20 22.09
CA SER A 14 33.18 -4.49 22.79
C SER A 14 32.64 -3.46 23.78
N LEU A 15 33.53 -2.85 24.58
CA LEU A 15 33.13 -1.75 25.44
C LEU A 15 33.18 -0.43 24.65
N ASN A 16 32.04 0.26 24.59
CA ASN A 16 31.96 1.58 23.97
C ASN A 16 32.56 2.68 24.90
N PRO A 17 32.68 3.94 24.44
CA PRO A 17 33.22 5.04 25.25
C PRO A 17 32.46 5.35 26.55
N LEU A 18 31.20 4.92 26.67
CA LEU A 18 30.40 5.02 27.90
C LEU A 18 30.64 3.83 28.86
N LYS A 19 31.56 2.92 28.50
CA LYS A 19 31.89 1.68 29.23
C LYS A 19 30.73 0.69 29.27
N GLU A 20 29.87 0.74 28.26
CA GLU A 20 28.76 -0.19 28.06
C GLU A 20 29.19 -1.28 27.07
N ARG A 21 28.70 -2.50 27.26
CA ARG A 21 28.94 -3.56 26.28
C ARG A 21 28.03 -3.34 25.07
N GLU A 22 28.63 -2.97 23.95
CA GLU A 22 27.95 -2.66 22.69
C GLU A 22 28.18 -3.77 21.67
N LEU A 23 27.11 -4.18 20.99
CA LEU A 23 27.18 -5.05 19.82
C LEU A 23 27.10 -4.20 18.55
N ASP A 24 28.14 -4.24 17.72
CA ASP A 24 28.22 -3.51 16.46
C ASP A 24 27.54 -4.31 15.34
N LEU A 25 26.46 -3.76 14.79
CA LEU A 25 25.70 -4.30 13.67
C LEU A 25 25.59 -3.29 12.52
N ARG A 26 26.55 -2.36 12.41
CA ARG A 26 26.51 -1.27 11.43
C ARG A 26 26.76 -1.75 10.00
N GLY A 27 26.06 -1.15 9.03
CA GLY A 27 26.39 -1.32 7.61
C GLY A 27 26.13 -2.71 7.03
N LEU A 28 25.45 -3.60 7.76
CA LEU A 28 25.24 -5.00 7.38
C LEU A 28 24.04 -5.19 6.42
N LYS A 29 23.38 -4.10 6.03
CA LYS A 29 22.16 -4.10 5.19
C LYS A 29 21.04 -4.95 5.80
N ILE A 30 20.91 -4.95 7.13
CA ILE A 30 19.89 -5.69 7.87
C ILE A 30 18.52 -5.10 7.54
N VAL A 31 17.59 -5.94 7.11
CA VAL A 31 16.22 -5.51 6.71
C VAL A 31 15.19 -5.71 7.82
N ALA A 32 15.46 -6.63 8.74
CA ALA A 32 14.58 -7.00 9.84
C ALA A 32 15.39 -7.37 11.08
N ILE A 33 14.90 -6.93 12.24
CA ILE A 33 15.43 -7.35 13.55
C ILE A 33 14.85 -8.72 13.86
N GLU A 34 15.71 -9.70 14.10
CA GLU A 34 15.35 -11.08 14.39
C GLU A 34 16.51 -11.81 15.09
N ASN A 35 16.25 -12.98 15.67
CA ASN A 35 17.25 -13.88 16.24
C ASN A 35 18.15 -13.32 17.36
N LEU A 36 17.83 -12.13 17.90
CA LEU A 36 18.60 -11.51 19.00
C LEU A 36 18.60 -12.34 20.30
N GLY A 37 17.79 -13.39 20.42
CA GLY A 37 17.82 -14.31 21.57
C GLY A 37 19.18 -15.00 21.75
N VAL A 38 19.95 -15.15 20.66
CA VAL A 38 21.31 -15.74 20.67
C VAL A 38 22.30 -14.88 21.46
N THR A 39 22.05 -13.57 21.57
CA THR A 39 22.91 -12.64 22.33
C THR A 39 22.82 -12.84 23.85
N ARG A 40 21.85 -13.64 24.33
CA ARG A 40 21.65 -13.98 25.75
C ARG A 40 21.60 -12.75 26.68
N ASP A 41 21.06 -11.63 26.19
CA ASP A 41 20.89 -10.39 26.95
C ASP A 41 22.19 -9.86 27.59
N GLN A 42 23.32 -10.05 26.91
CA GLN A 42 24.64 -9.66 27.41
C GLN A 42 25.03 -8.21 27.09
N ASN A 43 24.37 -7.56 26.14
CA ASN A 43 24.74 -6.23 25.66
C ASN A 43 23.89 -5.13 26.32
N ASP A 44 24.54 -4.03 26.68
CA ASP A 44 23.93 -2.80 27.19
C ASP A 44 23.50 -1.86 26.06
N ALA A 45 24.19 -1.96 24.91
CA ALA A 45 23.93 -1.16 23.71
C ALA A 45 23.87 -2.03 22.44
N LEU A 46 22.99 -1.68 21.50
CA LEU A 46 22.97 -2.24 20.14
C LEU A 46 23.04 -1.10 19.13
N ASP A 47 23.98 -1.21 18.18
CA ASP A 47 24.13 -0.25 17.10
C ASP A 47 23.79 -0.86 15.74
N PHE A 48 22.65 -0.43 15.20
CA PHE A 48 22.12 -0.82 13.89
C PHE A 48 22.26 0.31 12.85
N THR A 49 23.18 1.25 13.02
CA THR A 49 23.36 2.36 12.07
C THR A 49 23.64 1.86 10.65
N ASP A 50 23.14 2.57 9.64
CA ASP A 50 23.35 2.28 8.21
C ASP A 50 22.84 0.88 7.79
N ASN A 51 21.58 0.60 8.14
CA ASN A 51 20.88 -0.62 7.75
C ASN A 51 19.55 -0.26 7.01
N GLU A 52 18.75 -1.26 6.67
CA GLU A 52 17.51 -1.11 5.90
C GLU A 52 16.29 -1.51 6.75
N ILE A 53 16.36 -1.34 8.07
CA ILE A 53 15.33 -1.79 9.00
C ILE A 53 14.09 -0.91 8.87
N LYS A 54 12.93 -1.53 8.59
CA LYS A 54 11.64 -0.84 8.43
C LYS A 54 10.74 -0.90 9.66
N TYR A 55 10.91 -1.92 10.49
CA TYR A 55 10.08 -2.21 11.65
C TYR A 55 10.92 -2.25 12.92
N LEU A 56 10.66 -1.32 13.85
CA LEU A 56 11.25 -1.33 15.18
C LEU A 56 10.43 -2.26 16.08
N GLY A 57 10.77 -3.54 16.07
CA GLY A 57 10.09 -4.59 16.81
C GLY A 57 10.87 -5.90 16.79
N ASN A 58 10.21 -7.02 17.07
CA ASN A 58 10.80 -8.37 17.06
C ASN A 58 11.98 -8.58 18.03
N PHE A 59 12.10 -7.73 19.04
CA PHE A 59 13.06 -7.96 20.12
C PHE A 59 12.57 -9.08 21.03
N PRO A 60 13.44 -10.05 21.41
CA PRO A 60 13.19 -10.88 22.57
C PRO A 60 13.17 -9.99 23.82
N ARG A 61 12.82 -10.58 24.96
CA ARG A 61 12.88 -9.85 26.23
C ARG A 61 14.33 -9.62 26.63
N LEU A 62 14.82 -8.40 26.46
CA LEU A 62 16.17 -7.95 26.81
C LEU A 62 16.07 -6.99 27.99
N LEU A 63 16.49 -7.45 29.17
CA LEU A 63 16.43 -6.70 30.42
C LEU A 63 17.67 -5.81 30.62
N ARG A 64 18.78 -6.12 29.94
CA ARG A 64 20.03 -5.36 30.06
C ARG A 64 20.10 -4.18 29.09
N LEU A 65 19.45 -4.30 27.93
CA LEU A 65 19.55 -3.29 26.86
C LEU A 65 19.02 -1.91 27.31
N GLN A 66 19.90 -0.91 27.24
CA GLN A 66 19.64 0.48 27.62
C GLN A 66 19.77 1.45 26.44
N HIS A 67 20.67 1.19 25.49
CA HIS A 67 20.96 2.06 24.36
C HIS A 67 20.66 1.36 23.03
N LEU A 68 19.83 1.98 22.20
CA LEU A 68 19.46 1.43 20.90
C LEU A 68 19.61 2.50 19.83
N ILE A 69 20.53 2.27 18.89
CA ILE A 69 20.91 3.21 17.83
C ILE A 69 20.47 2.63 16.48
N LEU A 70 19.59 3.34 15.77
CA LEU A 70 19.08 2.98 14.44
C LEU A 70 19.20 4.16 13.46
N SER A 71 20.32 4.89 13.50
CA SER A 71 20.53 6.01 12.58
C SER A 71 20.57 5.52 11.12
N ASN A 72 20.10 6.34 10.18
CA ASN A 72 20.13 6.05 8.74
C ASN A 72 19.50 4.68 8.39
N ASN A 73 18.25 4.51 8.81
CA ASN A 73 17.44 3.31 8.52
C ASN A 73 16.13 3.73 7.85
N LEU A 74 15.20 2.78 7.68
CA LEU A 74 13.92 3.00 7.01
C LEU A 74 12.74 2.81 7.97
N VAL A 75 12.93 3.04 9.27
CA VAL A 75 11.92 2.75 10.28
C VAL A 75 10.67 3.58 10.00
N THR A 76 9.56 2.89 9.74
CA THR A 76 8.24 3.48 9.50
C THR A 76 7.23 3.03 10.55
N ARG A 77 7.52 1.95 11.30
CA ARG A 77 6.58 1.38 12.26
C ARG A 77 7.30 0.93 13.53
N VAL A 78 6.68 1.22 14.67
CA VAL A 78 7.12 0.81 15.99
C VAL A 78 6.15 -0.23 16.55
N ASP A 79 6.68 -1.29 17.14
CA ASP A 79 5.89 -2.34 17.80
C ASP A 79 5.15 -1.78 19.04
N PRO A 80 3.81 -1.91 19.13
CA PRO A 80 3.04 -1.50 20.31
C PRO A 80 3.46 -2.18 21.63
N LEU A 81 4.10 -3.34 21.55
CA LEU A 81 4.59 -4.14 22.67
C LEU A 81 6.09 -3.95 22.93
N LEU A 82 6.77 -3.01 22.25
CA LEU A 82 8.21 -2.79 22.40
C LEU A 82 8.63 -2.58 23.86
N GLY A 83 7.81 -1.88 24.67
CA GLY A 83 8.07 -1.68 26.10
C GLY A 83 8.02 -2.96 26.96
N LYS A 84 7.43 -4.05 26.48
CA LYS A 84 7.51 -5.37 27.14
C LYS A 84 8.81 -6.08 26.82
N SER A 85 9.30 -5.96 25.57
CA SER A 85 10.56 -6.55 25.14
C SER A 85 11.77 -5.81 25.71
N LEU A 86 11.71 -4.48 25.74
CA LEU A 86 12.81 -3.60 26.14
C LEU A 86 12.42 -2.71 27.34
N PRO A 87 12.16 -3.29 28.53
CA PRO A 87 11.58 -2.55 29.66
C PRO A 87 12.49 -1.48 30.27
N TYR A 88 13.81 -1.59 30.06
CA TYR A 88 14.83 -0.69 30.60
C TYR A 88 15.50 0.20 29.56
N LEU A 89 14.94 0.27 28.34
CA LEU A 89 15.48 1.12 27.28
C LEU A 89 15.47 2.58 27.71
N HIS A 90 16.65 3.20 27.71
CA HIS A 90 16.92 4.54 28.20
C HIS A 90 17.15 5.54 27.05
N THR A 91 17.83 5.11 26.00
CA THR A 91 18.17 5.92 24.83
C THR A 91 17.71 5.24 23.55
N LEU A 92 17.01 5.99 22.70
CA LEU A 92 16.58 5.56 21.36
C LEU A 92 16.95 6.61 20.32
N ILE A 93 17.86 6.26 19.41
CA ILE A 93 18.26 7.13 18.31
C ILE A 93 17.66 6.61 17.01
N LEU A 94 16.77 7.41 16.41
CA LEU A 94 16.07 7.13 15.16
C LEU A 94 16.36 8.22 14.12
N THR A 95 17.53 8.86 14.19
CA THR A 95 17.91 9.92 13.24
C THR A 95 17.91 9.41 11.79
N ASN A 96 17.41 10.24 10.86
CA ASN A 96 17.31 9.93 9.42
C ASN A 96 16.59 8.58 9.17
N ASN A 97 15.35 8.49 9.65
CA ASN A 97 14.44 7.38 9.38
C ASN A 97 13.20 7.87 8.61
N ALA A 98 12.22 6.98 8.44
CA ALA A 98 11.02 7.22 7.64
C ALA A 98 9.74 7.36 8.49
N ILE A 99 9.85 7.80 9.75
CA ILE A 99 8.68 8.07 10.60
C ILE A 99 8.01 9.35 10.10
N ALA A 100 6.81 9.23 9.54
CA ALA A 100 6.13 10.34 8.89
C ALA A 100 4.98 10.92 9.71
N ASP A 101 4.49 10.19 10.71
CA ASP A 101 3.24 10.52 11.40
C ASP A 101 3.34 10.40 12.92
N MET A 102 2.71 11.33 13.65
CA MET A 102 2.64 11.33 15.13
C MET A 102 2.10 10.03 15.72
N ARG A 103 1.18 9.36 15.03
CA ARG A 103 0.59 8.07 15.40
C ARG A 103 1.63 6.96 15.50
N GLN A 104 2.70 7.03 14.72
CA GLN A 104 3.79 6.03 14.72
C GLN A 104 4.68 6.18 15.96
N ILE A 105 4.67 7.34 16.63
CA ILE A 105 5.42 7.63 17.86
C ILE A 105 4.64 7.13 19.10
N VAL A 106 3.31 7.04 19.02
CA VAL A 106 2.42 6.65 20.13
C VAL A 106 2.86 5.37 20.89
N PRO A 107 3.29 4.28 20.23
CA PRO A 107 3.82 3.08 20.89
C PRO A 107 4.96 3.34 21.88
N LEU A 108 5.81 4.36 21.63
CA LEU A 108 6.97 4.68 22.47
C LEU A 108 6.57 5.10 23.89
N ARG A 109 5.31 5.51 24.12
CA ARG A 109 4.80 5.84 25.47
C ARG A 109 4.95 4.68 26.46
N ARG A 110 4.99 3.43 25.98
CA ARG A 110 5.15 2.23 26.81
C ARG A 110 6.59 2.06 27.32
N LEU A 111 7.57 2.75 26.76
CA LEU A 111 8.97 2.74 27.20
C LEU A 111 9.14 3.68 28.40
N ARG A 112 8.87 3.16 29.60
CA ARG A 112 8.79 3.97 30.84
C ARG A 112 10.13 4.54 31.30
N ARG A 113 11.26 4.06 30.77
CA ARG A 113 12.63 4.49 31.13
C ARG A 113 13.29 5.34 30.05
N LEU A 114 12.60 5.61 28.94
CA LEU A 114 13.15 6.38 27.81
C LEU A 114 13.33 7.85 28.20
N GLU A 115 14.58 8.31 28.26
CA GLU A 115 14.96 9.70 28.58
C GLU A 115 15.56 10.44 27.38
N TYR A 116 16.23 9.74 26.47
CA TYR A 116 16.88 10.32 25.30
C TYR A 116 16.26 9.79 24.01
N LEU A 117 15.69 10.70 23.21
CA LEU A 117 15.06 10.37 21.93
C LEU A 117 15.58 11.31 20.84
N SER A 118 15.93 10.76 19.68
CA SER A 118 16.19 11.54 18.48
C SER A 118 15.37 11.01 17.32
N LEU A 119 14.55 11.86 16.72
CA LEU A 119 13.79 11.63 15.49
C LEU A 119 14.19 12.65 14.40
N LEU A 120 15.30 13.37 14.60
CA LEU A 120 15.84 14.31 13.62
C LEU A 120 15.96 13.67 12.23
N GLY A 121 15.58 14.40 11.18
CA GLY A 121 15.66 13.89 9.80
C GLY A 121 14.56 12.91 9.41
N ASN A 122 13.57 12.67 10.28
CA ASN A 122 12.33 12.00 9.91
C ASN A 122 11.30 13.01 9.41
N PRO A 123 10.41 12.67 8.46
CA PRO A 123 9.37 13.58 7.99
C PRO A 123 8.49 14.14 9.12
N VAL A 124 8.19 13.34 10.15
CA VAL A 124 7.40 13.76 11.33
C VAL A 124 8.02 14.94 12.07
N SER A 125 9.34 15.14 11.99
CA SER A 125 10.03 16.24 12.68
C SER A 125 9.70 17.64 12.10
N HIS A 126 9.11 17.68 10.91
CA HIS A 126 8.66 18.92 10.23
C HIS A 126 7.15 19.19 10.40
N GLU A 127 6.41 18.26 10.99
CA GLU A 127 4.98 18.41 11.22
C GLU A 127 4.68 19.49 12.28
N LYS A 128 3.54 20.16 12.13
CA LYS A 128 3.11 21.17 13.10
C LYS A 128 2.86 20.52 14.46
N HIS A 129 3.30 21.18 15.53
CA HIS A 129 3.18 20.70 16.91
C HIS A 129 3.95 19.40 17.22
N TYR A 130 4.90 18.99 16.36
CA TYR A 130 5.74 17.81 16.56
C TYR A 130 6.39 17.76 17.94
N ARG A 131 7.13 18.81 18.29
CA ARG A 131 7.92 18.84 19.52
C ARG A 131 7.01 18.80 20.75
N GLU A 132 5.94 19.59 20.75
CA GLU A 132 4.95 19.63 21.82
C GLU A 132 4.25 18.28 21.98
N PHE A 133 3.86 17.64 20.88
CA PHE A 133 3.21 16.35 20.89
C PHE A 133 4.12 15.28 21.51
N VAL A 134 5.38 15.20 21.08
CA VAL A 134 6.33 14.22 21.62
C VAL A 134 6.59 14.46 23.11
N ILE A 135 6.79 15.71 23.53
CA ILE A 135 7.01 16.07 24.94
C ILE A 135 5.82 15.68 25.82
N TRP A 136 4.59 15.93 25.33
CA TRP A 136 3.38 15.57 26.04
C TRP A 136 3.16 14.05 26.08
N ARG A 137 3.30 13.38 24.93
CA ARG A 137 3.00 11.94 24.80
C ARG A 137 4.03 11.08 25.51
N LEU A 138 5.29 11.52 25.54
CA LEU A 138 6.45 10.83 26.15
C LEU A 138 7.00 11.65 27.32
N PRO A 139 6.31 11.69 28.47
CA PRO A 139 6.67 12.60 29.57
C PRO A 139 8.04 12.33 30.18
N ASN A 140 8.57 11.10 30.06
CA ASN A 140 9.87 10.74 30.60
C ASN A 140 11.06 11.23 29.74
N VAL A 141 10.83 11.63 28.48
CA VAL A 141 11.89 12.12 27.60
C VAL A 141 12.41 13.46 28.12
N ARG A 142 13.72 13.53 28.40
CA ARG A 142 14.43 14.70 28.92
C ARG A 142 15.24 15.41 27.86
N VAL A 143 15.67 14.69 26.82
CA VAL A 143 16.37 15.24 25.66
C VAL A 143 15.71 14.72 24.41
N LEU A 144 15.21 15.64 23.59
CA LEU A 144 14.57 15.36 22.31
C LEU A 144 15.34 16.08 21.19
N ASP A 145 15.80 15.33 20.20
CA ASP A 145 16.57 15.83 19.04
C ASP A 145 17.80 16.63 19.48
N PHE A 146 18.54 16.06 20.44
CA PHE A 146 19.72 16.65 21.07
C PHE A 146 19.47 17.98 21.81
N LYS A 147 18.20 18.36 22.03
CA LYS A 147 17.81 19.54 22.79
C LYS A 147 17.11 19.13 24.08
N ARG A 148 17.56 19.67 25.20
CA ARG A 148 16.93 19.45 26.52
C ARG A 148 15.47 19.93 26.48
N VAL A 149 14.58 19.12 27.04
CA VAL A 149 13.17 19.47 27.27
C VAL A 149 13.08 20.27 28.56
N THR A 150 12.58 21.49 28.47
CA THR A 150 12.41 22.40 29.61
C THR A 150 11.02 22.29 30.23
N ASP A 151 10.88 22.70 31.50
CA ASP A 151 9.57 22.69 32.17
C ASP A 151 8.57 23.65 31.50
N LYS A 152 9.05 24.77 30.94
CA LYS A 152 8.24 25.70 30.15
C LYS A 152 7.64 25.01 28.92
N GLU A 153 8.43 24.22 28.20
CA GLU A 153 7.93 23.44 27.06
C GLU A 153 6.92 22.37 27.52
N ARG A 154 7.13 21.73 28.68
CA ARG A 154 6.17 20.75 29.22
C ARG A 154 4.84 21.38 29.62
N GLU A 155 4.87 22.56 30.21
CA GLU A 155 3.65 23.31 30.54
C GLU A 155 2.93 23.76 29.27
N TYR A 156 3.67 24.26 28.29
CA TYR A 156 3.09 24.66 26.99
C TYR A 156 2.46 23.47 26.26
N ALA A 157 3.17 22.34 26.18
CA ALA A 157 2.68 21.11 25.57
C ALA A 157 1.42 20.60 26.29
N ARG A 158 1.37 20.61 27.62
CA ARG A 158 0.15 20.25 28.38
C ARG A 158 -1.01 21.19 28.10
N ARG A 159 -0.80 22.51 28.07
CA ARG A 159 -1.87 23.48 27.73
C ARG A 159 -2.45 23.25 26.33
N LEU A 160 -1.62 22.80 25.39
CA LEU A 160 -2.02 22.54 24.01
C LEU A 160 -2.71 21.18 23.84
N MET A 161 -2.21 20.17 24.56
CA MET A 161 -2.60 18.76 24.38
C MET A 161 -3.58 18.25 25.44
N GLU A 162 -3.88 19.03 26.48
CA GLU A 162 -4.80 18.66 27.56
C GLU A 162 -5.90 19.71 27.75
N THR A 163 -7.09 19.25 28.14
CA THR A 163 -8.17 20.10 28.65
C THR A 163 -7.89 20.49 30.11
N PRO A 164 -8.57 21.51 30.66
CA PRO A 164 -8.42 21.90 32.07
C PRO A 164 -8.65 20.75 33.07
N GLU A 165 -9.40 19.72 32.68
CA GLU A 165 -9.69 18.52 33.45
C GLU A 165 -8.63 17.42 33.31
N GLY A 166 -7.52 17.68 32.61
CA GLY A 166 -6.40 16.75 32.40
C GLY A 166 -6.68 15.63 31.38
N ARG A 167 -7.69 15.80 30.51
CA ARG A 167 -7.99 14.85 29.42
C ARG A 167 -7.27 15.29 28.15
N ALA A 168 -7.02 14.36 27.22
CA ALA A 168 -6.45 14.72 25.92
C ALA A 168 -7.36 15.72 25.18
N SER A 169 -6.78 16.80 24.66
CA SER A 169 -7.48 17.80 23.84
C SER A 169 -7.87 17.21 22.49
N GLU A 170 -8.77 17.89 21.77
CA GLU A 170 -9.16 17.45 20.42
C GLU A 170 -7.96 17.35 19.48
N LEU A 171 -7.03 18.31 19.55
CA LEU A 171 -5.77 18.28 18.82
C LEU A 171 -4.93 17.06 19.18
N ALA A 172 -4.81 16.74 20.48
CA ALA A 172 -4.07 15.56 20.92
C ALA A 172 -4.69 14.25 20.45
N ILE A 173 -6.02 14.17 20.37
CA ILE A 173 -6.76 13.00 19.85
C ILE A 173 -6.55 12.87 18.34
N GLN A 174 -6.66 13.97 17.59
CA GLN A 174 -6.41 13.99 16.15
C GLN A 174 -4.98 13.53 15.82
N LEU A 175 -3.98 14.05 16.54
CA LEU A 175 -2.57 13.69 16.36
C LEU A 175 -2.25 12.26 16.84
N SER A 176 -2.93 11.75 17.88
CA SER A 176 -2.69 10.39 18.39
C SER A 176 -3.38 9.29 17.57
N GLY A 177 -4.40 9.63 16.77
CA GLY A 177 -5.33 8.65 16.22
C GLY A 177 -6.17 7.98 17.32
N SER A 178 -7.21 7.24 16.95
CA SER A 178 -8.05 6.51 17.90
C SER A 178 -7.24 5.43 18.65
N ASP A 179 -6.79 5.78 19.86
CA ASP A 179 -5.93 4.97 20.72
C ASP A 179 -6.72 3.79 21.34
N THR A 180 -6.64 2.60 20.76
CA THR A 180 -7.22 1.35 21.30
C THR A 180 -6.35 0.70 22.38
N SER A 181 -5.78 1.48 23.31
CA SER A 181 -4.82 0.98 24.30
C SER A 181 -5.27 1.10 25.77
N ALA A 182 -6.52 0.74 26.07
CA ALA A 182 -6.98 0.36 27.42
C ALA A 182 -7.04 -1.19 27.57
N PRO A 183 -6.69 -1.77 28.73
CA PRO A 183 -6.65 -3.22 28.91
C PRO A 183 -8.05 -3.84 28.93
N ALA A 184 -8.16 -5.03 28.36
CA ALA A 184 -9.41 -5.75 28.12
C ALA A 184 -10.21 -6.06 29.38
N ALA A 185 -11.51 -5.74 29.34
CA ALA A 185 -12.57 -6.52 29.97
C ALA A 185 -13.45 -7.09 28.85
N ALA A 186 -13.70 -8.40 28.89
CA ALA A 186 -14.48 -9.15 27.90
C ALA A 186 -16.00 -8.84 28.03
N PRO A 187 -16.84 -9.18 27.04
CA PRO A 187 -17.67 -8.22 26.32
C PRO A 187 -19.10 -8.15 26.86
N ALA A 188 -19.75 -7.00 26.67
CA ALA A 188 -21.20 -6.91 26.65
C ALA A 188 -21.65 -5.86 25.63
N HIS A 189 -22.40 -6.36 24.64
CA HIS A 189 -23.27 -5.67 23.68
C HIS A 189 -22.82 -4.32 23.09
N ALA A 190 -22.56 -4.36 21.78
CA ALA A 190 -22.45 -3.19 20.92
C ALA A 190 -23.67 -2.26 21.10
N ALA A 191 -23.42 -1.07 21.63
CA ALA A 191 -24.34 0.05 21.56
C ALA A 191 -24.05 0.87 20.30
N ARG A 192 -25.13 1.18 19.59
CA ARG A 192 -25.20 1.82 18.28
C ARG A 192 -24.66 3.24 18.31
N PHE A 193 -24.02 3.63 17.22
CA PHE A 193 -23.64 5.00 16.89
C PHE A 193 -24.89 5.79 16.45
N GLU A 194 -25.13 6.96 17.05
CA GLU A 194 -26.14 7.93 16.63
C GLU A 194 -25.46 9.09 15.86
N PRO A 195 -25.79 9.32 14.58
CA PRO A 195 -25.34 10.50 13.83
C PRO A 195 -26.31 11.67 14.01
N GLY A 196 -25.82 12.86 14.43
CA GLY A 196 -26.70 14.04 14.44
C GLY A 196 -26.28 15.34 15.14
N ALA A 197 -25.01 15.58 15.52
CA ALA A 197 -24.62 16.89 16.07
C ALA A 197 -24.03 17.81 14.96
N PRO A 198 -24.65 18.97 14.66
CA PRO A 198 -24.17 19.87 13.60
C PRO A 198 -23.04 20.78 14.10
N ILE A 199 -22.08 21.09 13.22
CA ILE A 199 -21.14 22.20 13.40
C ILE A 199 -21.47 23.30 12.37
N PRO A 200 -21.77 24.53 12.80
CA PRO A 200 -22.16 25.63 11.92
C PRO A 200 -20.97 26.44 11.37
N GLY A 201 -21.01 26.69 10.07
CA GLY A 201 -20.67 27.97 9.41
C GLY A 201 -19.20 28.40 9.29
N ALA A 202 -18.72 28.49 8.03
CA ALA A 202 -18.03 29.69 7.53
C ALA A 202 -17.92 29.61 5.99
N ALA A 203 -18.67 30.47 5.30
CA ALA A 203 -18.60 30.64 3.85
C ALA A 203 -17.25 31.28 3.44
N GLY A 204 -16.54 30.64 2.52
CA GLY A 204 -15.31 31.18 1.93
C GLY A 204 -15.60 32.29 0.94
N ARG A 205 -15.05 33.48 1.19
CA ARG A 205 -15.09 34.65 0.30
C ARG A 205 -14.06 34.48 -0.83
N GLN A 206 -14.47 34.65 -2.08
CA GLN A 206 -13.57 34.60 -3.25
C GLN A 206 -12.61 35.80 -3.30
N LEU A 207 -11.35 35.52 -3.67
CA LEU A 207 -10.24 36.49 -3.80
C LEU A 207 -10.50 37.53 -4.90
N THR A 208 -10.14 38.78 -4.63
CA THR A 208 -10.34 39.92 -5.54
C THR A 208 -9.17 40.07 -6.53
N ALA A 209 -9.37 40.83 -7.60
CA ALA A 209 -8.34 41.06 -8.64
C ALA A 209 -7.03 41.65 -8.09
N LYS A 210 -7.09 42.35 -6.95
CA LYS A 210 -5.92 42.90 -6.25
C LYS A 210 -5.07 41.81 -5.59
N ASP A 211 -5.70 40.74 -5.11
CA ASP A 211 -5.03 39.59 -4.50
C ASP A 211 -4.32 38.73 -5.55
N ARG A 212 -4.90 38.62 -6.77
CA ARG A 212 -4.27 37.93 -7.91
C ARG A 212 -3.02 38.64 -8.42
N ALA A 213 -3.03 39.98 -8.44
CA ALA A 213 -1.86 40.76 -8.85
C ALA A 213 -0.70 40.65 -7.83
N ALA A 214 -1.00 40.63 -6.53
CA ALA A 214 0.01 40.44 -5.47
C ALA A 214 0.62 39.04 -5.48
N ILE A 215 -0.15 38.00 -5.84
CA ILE A 215 0.33 36.62 -5.99
C ILE A 215 1.21 36.47 -7.24
N GLN A 216 0.86 37.14 -8.35
CA GLN A 216 1.67 37.12 -9.57
C GLN A 216 3.03 37.78 -9.35
N GLU A 217 3.08 38.90 -8.61
CA GLU A 217 4.34 39.57 -8.24
C GLU A 217 5.19 38.73 -7.25
N ALA A 218 4.55 37.90 -6.43
CA ALA A 218 5.23 36.97 -5.52
C ALA A 218 5.81 35.74 -6.24
N ILE A 219 5.19 35.29 -7.33
CA ILE A 219 5.68 34.19 -8.18
C ILE A 219 6.89 34.62 -9.00
N ASP A 220 6.87 35.84 -9.56
CA ASP A 220 7.99 36.37 -10.35
C ASP A 220 9.24 36.70 -9.49
N LYS A 221 9.12 36.66 -8.16
CA LYS A 221 10.19 36.87 -7.18
C LYS A 221 10.65 35.59 -6.43
N SER A 222 10.18 34.41 -6.83
CA SER A 222 10.46 33.15 -6.13
C SER A 222 11.70 32.41 -6.69
N GLU A 223 12.75 32.27 -5.87
CA GLU A 223 13.96 31.49 -6.16
C GLU A 223 13.90 30.08 -5.52
N SER A 224 13.57 29.04 -6.28
CA SER A 224 14.41 27.81 -6.32
C SER A 224 13.99 26.85 -7.44
N LEU A 225 14.98 26.34 -8.17
CA LEU A 225 14.85 25.25 -9.16
C LEU A 225 14.44 23.92 -8.52
N ASP A 226 14.59 23.77 -7.20
CA ASP A 226 14.34 22.52 -6.48
C ASP A 226 12.85 22.24 -6.27
N GLU A 227 12.01 23.27 -6.16
CA GLU A 227 10.56 23.09 -6.06
C GLU A 227 9.94 22.72 -7.42
N ILE A 228 10.46 23.31 -8.50
CA ILE A 228 10.12 22.94 -9.88
C ILE A 228 10.58 21.49 -10.16
N ARG A 229 11.82 21.13 -9.79
CA ARG A 229 12.32 19.75 -9.90
C ARG A 229 11.55 18.76 -9.04
N ARG A 230 11.14 19.12 -7.82
CA ARG A 230 10.35 18.25 -6.93
C ARG A 230 8.96 17.99 -7.49
N LEU A 231 8.35 18.97 -8.14
CA LEU A 231 7.07 18.82 -8.83
C LEU A 231 7.24 17.97 -10.11
N GLU A 232 8.29 18.22 -10.91
CA GLU A 232 8.65 17.41 -12.07
C GLU A 232 9.03 15.96 -11.72
N GLU A 233 9.71 15.73 -10.59
CA GLU A 233 10.04 14.41 -10.05
C GLU A 233 8.81 13.72 -9.48
N ARG A 234 7.90 14.41 -8.78
CA ARG A 234 6.60 13.83 -8.38
C ARG A 234 5.74 13.46 -9.58
N LEU A 235 5.85 14.21 -10.68
CA LEU A 235 5.21 13.90 -11.97
C LEU A 235 5.90 12.72 -12.69
N LYS A 236 7.21 12.49 -12.49
CA LYS A 236 7.98 11.39 -13.11
C LYS A 236 8.11 10.11 -12.28
N MET A 237 7.95 10.15 -10.95
CA MET A 237 8.33 9.05 -10.06
C MET A 237 7.18 8.13 -9.62
N GLY A 238 5.95 8.29 -10.11
CA GLY A 238 4.84 7.43 -9.70
C GLY A 238 4.51 7.53 -8.19
N PHE A 239 3.95 6.47 -7.60
CA PHE A 239 3.58 6.43 -6.16
C PHE A 239 4.22 5.24 -5.43
N ARG A 240 4.15 5.20 -4.10
CA ARG A 240 4.76 4.11 -3.31
C ARG A 240 3.70 3.10 -2.86
N SER A 241 3.95 1.81 -3.12
CA SER A 241 3.16 0.68 -2.61
C SER A 241 4.07 -0.30 -1.87
N ARG A 242 3.82 -0.54 -0.57
CA ARG A 242 4.70 -1.34 0.31
C ARG A 242 6.21 -0.97 0.23
N GLY A 243 6.49 0.29 -0.04
CA GLY A 243 7.86 0.83 -0.20
C GLY A 243 8.44 0.72 -1.61
N LEU A 244 7.79 0.02 -2.54
CA LEU A 244 8.18 -0.05 -3.95
C LEU A 244 7.64 1.15 -4.72
N ARG A 245 8.44 1.71 -5.63
CA ARG A 245 7.95 2.71 -6.58
C ARG A 245 7.07 2.02 -7.61
N VAL A 246 5.87 2.54 -7.77
CA VAL A 246 4.86 2.08 -8.71
C VAL A 246 4.68 3.16 -9.78
N ALA A 247 5.07 2.84 -11.01
CA ALA A 247 4.93 3.74 -12.16
C ALA A 247 3.45 3.84 -12.55
N GLY A 248 2.98 5.04 -12.90
CA GLY A 248 1.60 5.25 -13.30
C GLY A 248 1.40 6.44 -14.22
N ASN A 249 0.32 6.39 -15.00
CA ASN A 249 -0.09 7.44 -15.93
C ASN A 249 -1.38 8.07 -15.40
N LEU A 250 -1.35 9.39 -15.20
CA LEU A 250 -2.49 10.16 -14.74
C LEU A 250 -3.15 10.86 -15.94
N TYR A 251 -4.42 10.50 -16.20
CA TYR A 251 -5.24 11.07 -17.25
C TYR A 251 -6.21 12.06 -16.61
N LYS A 252 -6.25 13.28 -17.13
CA LYS A 252 -7.09 14.36 -16.60
C LYS A 252 -8.12 14.78 -17.65
N PRO A 253 -9.36 15.06 -17.22
CA PRO A 253 -10.36 15.65 -18.10
C PRO A 253 -10.03 17.12 -18.36
N ASP A 254 -10.59 17.67 -19.44
CA ASP A 254 -10.58 19.11 -19.65
C ASP A 254 -11.48 19.82 -18.63
N GLY A 255 -11.06 21.01 -18.19
CA GLY A 255 -11.82 21.83 -17.23
C GLY A 255 -11.08 22.06 -15.91
N SER A 256 -11.68 22.91 -15.07
CA SER A 256 -11.14 23.29 -13.78
C SER A 256 -12.04 22.80 -12.65
N GLY A 257 -11.45 22.40 -11.52
CA GLY A 257 -12.20 21.98 -10.33
C GLY A 257 -11.77 20.59 -9.86
N LYS A 258 -12.56 20.05 -8.93
CA LYS A 258 -12.40 18.69 -8.43
C LYS A 258 -13.28 17.74 -9.21
N HIS A 259 -12.71 16.61 -9.62
CA HIS A 259 -13.39 15.59 -10.40
C HIS A 259 -13.51 14.30 -9.61
N ALA A 260 -14.53 13.51 -9.92
CA ALA A 260 -14.53 12.09 -9.55
C ALA A 260 -13.34 11.39 -10.21
N ALA A 261 -12.80 10.36 -9.57
CA ALA A 261 -11.61 9.69 -10.05
C ALA A 261 -11.75 8.16 -10.07
N VAL A 262 -11.03 7.50 -10.98
CA VAL A 262 -11.07 6.05 -11.17
C VAL A 262 -9.65 5.50 -11.26
N VAL A 263 -9.32 4.56 -10.37
CA VAL A 263 -8.13 3.71 -10.53
C VAL A 263 -8.44 2.63 -11.57
N VAL A 264 -7.58 2.43 -12.55
CA VAL A 264 -7.74 1.38 -13.57
C VAL A 264 -6.55 0.41 -13.50
N SER A 265 -6.81 -0.82 -13.06
CA SER A 265 -5.78 -1.85 -12.85
C SER A 265 -5.76 -2.87 -13.99
N HIS A 266 -4.58 -3.09 -14.57
CA HIS A 266 -4.36 -3.91 -15.77
C HIS A 266 -4.49 -5.43 -15.54
N PRO A 267 -4.70 -6.23 -16.61
CA PRO A 267 -4.65 -7.70 -16.56
C PRO A 267 -3.34 -8.27 -15.98
N MET A 268 -3.36 -9.53 -15.56
CA MET A 268 -2.13 -10.25 -15.18
C MET A 268 -1.11 -10.21 -16.32
N THR A 269 0.15 -9.90 -16.02
CA THR A 269 1.25 -9.73 -16.99
C THR A 269 1.10 -8.59 -18.01
N GLY A 270 -0.02 -7.85 -17.99
CA GLY A 270 -0.21 -6.63 -18.77
C GLY A 270 0.44 -5.41 -18.14
N VAL A 271 0.34 -4.25 -18.80
CA VAL A 271 0.90 -2.97 -18.34
C VAL A 271 -0.06 -1.81 -18.55
N LYS A 272 0.26 -0.67 -17.92
CA LYS A 272 -0.57 0.55 -17.89
C LYS A 272 -0.86 1.17 -19.27
N GLU A 273 -0.05 0.87 -20.29
CA GLU A 273 -0.22 1.36 -21.67
C GLU A 273 -1.21 0.55 -22.52
N GLN A 274 -1.62 -0.64 -22.08
CA GLN A 274 -2.51 -1.53 -22.85
C GLN A 274 -3.99 -1.20 -22.58
N THR A 275 -4.87 -2.20 -22.47
CA THR A 275 -6.31 -2.03 -22.19
C THR A 275 -6.61 -1.07 -21.04
N ALA A 276 -5.78 -1.07 -19.99
CA ALA A 276 -5.94 -0.14 -18.87
C ALA A 276 -5.85 1.33 -19.32
N GLY A 277 -4.88 1.66 -20.19
CA GLY A 277 -4.70 2.99 -20.77
C GLY A 277 -5.92 3.42 -21.59
N GLN A 278 -6.43 2.53 -22.46
CA GLN A 278 -7.61 2.83 -23.28
C GLN A 278 -8.86 3.12 -22.44
N HIS A 279 -9.09 2.35 -21.37
CA HIS A 279 -10.18 2.62 -20.42
C HIS A 279 -9.98 3.95 -19.67
N ALA A 280 -8.75 4.28 -19.28
CA ALA A 280 -8.45 5.54 -18.60
C ALA A 280 -8.65 6.75 -19.51
N GLU A 281 -8.29 6.65 -20.79
CA GLU A 281 -8.57 7.69 -21.79
C GLU A 281 -10.08 7.90 -21.98
N LEU A 282 -10.86 6.82 -22.02
CA LEU A 282 -12.33 6.91 -22.06
C LEU A 282 -12.86 7.67 -20.84
N PHE A 283 -12.42 7.32 -19.63
CA PHE A 283 -12.87 8.01 -18.41
C PHE A 283 -12.47 9.49 -18.39
N ALA A 284 -11.26 9.82 -18.86
CA ALA A 284 -10.81 11.20 -18.96
C ALA A 284 -11.68 12.03 -19.92
N LYS A 285 -12.05 11.46 -21.09
CA LYS A 285 -12.98 12.10 -22.03
C LYS A 285 -14.37 12.36 -21.42
N GLU A 286 -14.75 11.54 -20.44
CA GLU A 286 -16.06 11.59 -19.79
C GLU A 286 -16.08 12.37 -18.46
N GLY A 287 -15.00 13.10 -18.17
CA GLY A 287 -14.93 14.04 -17.05
C GLY A 287 -14.35 13.49 -15.74
N PHE A 288 -13.76 12.30 -15.76
CA PHE A 288 -13.10 11.69 -14.61
C PHE A 288 -11.59 11.89 -14.65
N VAL A 289 -10.95 11.99 -13.49
CA VAL A 289 -9.50 11.78 -13.39
C VAL A 289 -9.25 10.26 -13.34
N ALA A 290 -8.45 9.72 -14.26
CA ALA A 290 -8.15 8.29 -14.28
C ALA A 290 -6.66 8.04 -14.03
N LEU A 291 -6.34 6.99 -13.27
CA LEU A 291 -4.97 6.56 -13.01
C LEU A 291 -4.80 5.12 -13.43
N THR A 292 -3.86 4.86 -14.36
CA THR A 292 -3.33 3.53 -14.60
C THR A 292 -1.97 3.40 -13.94
N PHE A 293 -1.58 2.18 -13.61
CA PHE A 293 -0.29 1.91 -12.97
C PHE A 293 0.22 0.53 -13.35
N ASP A 294 1.54 0.37 -13.43
CA ASP A 294 2.16 -0.96 -13.55
C ASP A 294 2.24 -1.58 -12.16
N ALA A 295 1.78 -2.81 -11.98
CA ALA A 295 1.91 -3.52 -10.70
C ALA A 295 3.35 -3.47 -10.17
N ALA A 296 3.54 -3.48 -8.85
CA ALA A 296 4.85 -3.78 -8.30
C ALA A 296 5.41 -5.07 -8.92
N TYR A 297 6.73 -5.14 -9.12
CA TYR A 297 7.46 -6.21 -9.81
C TYR A 297 7.20 -6.33 -11.33
N GLN A 298 6.34 -5.50 -11.92
CA GLN A 298 5.94 -5.56 -13.33
C GLN A 298 6.18 -4.22 -14.03
N GLY A 299 6.08 -4.22 -15.36
CA GLY A 299 6.20 -3.02 -16.17
C GLY A 299 7.43 -2.17 -15.83
N GLU A 300 7.21 -0.88 -15.60
CA GLU A 300 8.23 0.10 -15.19
C GLU A 300 8.34 0.28 -13.66
N SER A 301 7.52 -0.44 -12.89
CA SER A 301 7.53 -0.41 -11.43
C SER A 301 8.69 -1.18 -10.83
N GLU A 302 9.12 -0.79 -9.64
CA GLU A 302 10.16 -1.47 -8.87
C GLU A 302 9.68 -2.82 -8.32
N GLY A 303 10.65 -3.65 -7.95
CA GLY A 303 10.44 -4.91 -7.25
C GLY A 303 11.26 -6.03 -7.85
N GLU A 304 11.84 -6.85 -6.98
CA GLU A 304 12.53 -8.10 -7.33
C GLU A 304 12.02 -9.26 -6.44
N PRO A 305 11.82 -10.48 -6.99
CA PRO A 305 12.08 -10.86 -8.38
C PRO A 305 11.08 -10.22 -9.37
N ARG A 306 11.55 -9.85 -10.56
CA ARG A 306 10.65 -9.40 -11.65
C ARG A 306 9.53 -10.42 -11.90
N PHE A 307 8.37 -9.91 -12.29
CA PHE A 307 7.17 -10.67 -12.66
C PHE A 307 6.47 -11.40 -11.52
N LEU A 308 6.76 -11.03 -10.26
CA LEU A 308 6.05 -11.59 -9.11
C LEU A 308 4.54 -11.25 -9.16
N GLU A 309 3.72 -12.27 -8.95
CA GLU A 309 2.26 -12.17 -8.81
C GLU A 309 1.88 -12.58 -7.38
N ASP A 310 1.98 -11.63 -6.44
CA ASP A 310 1.44 -11.74 -5.09
C ASP A 310 0.10 -10.99 -5.02
N PRO A 311 -1.04 -11.69 -4.84
CA PRO A 311 -2.36 -11.07 -4.71
C PRO A 311 -2.45 -9.99 -3.62
N SER A 312 -1.71 -10.16 -2.51
CA SER A 312 -1.70 -9.18 -1.42
C SER A 312 -1.01 -7.88 -1.84
N GLN A 313 0.09 -7.98 -2.58
CA GLN A 313 0.76 -6.83 -3.17
C GLN A 313 -0.13 -6.18 -4.23
N ARG A 314 -0.73 -6.95 -5.14
CA ARG A 314 -1.62 -6.42 -6.20
C ARG A 314 -2.78 -5.62 -5.61
N ALA A 315 -3.35 -6.10 -4.50
CA ALA A 315 -4.39 -5.38 -3.78
C ALA A 315 -3.87 -4.09 -3.13
N ASP A 316 -2.68 -4.11 -2.52
CA ASP A 316 -2.07 -2.92 -1.93
C ASP A 316 -1.64 -1.89 -2.97
N ASP A 317 -1.27 -2.31 -4.19
CA ASP A 317 -1.02 -1.39 -5.30
C ASP A 317 -2.29 -0.60 -5.65
N VAL A 318 -3.46 -1.25 -5.66
CA VAL A 318 -4.76 -0.59 -5.84
C VAL A 318 -5.03 0.40 -4.70
N ARG A 319 -4.81 0.00 -3.43
CA ARG A 319 -5.01 0.89 -2.27
C ARG A 319 -4.04 2.09 -2.28
N ALA A 320 -2.82 1.87 -2.74
CA ALA A 320 -1.82 2.92 -2.90
C ALA A 320 -2.19 3.88 -4.05
N ALA A 321 -2.70 3.35 -5.17
CA ALA A 321 -3.21 4.14 -6.28
C ALA A 321 -4.39 5.05 -5.85
N VAL A 322 -5.32 4.52 -5.05
CA VAL A 322 -6.40 5.31 -4.43
C VAL A 322 -5.83 6.44 -3.56
N SER A 323 -4.83 6.13 -2.74
CA SER A 323 -4.18 7.13 -1.88
C SER A 323 -3.51 8.23 -2.70
N PHE A 324 -2.86 7.87 -3.81
CA PHE A 324 -2.26 8.84 -4.73
C PHE A 324 -3.33 9.73 -5.37
N LEU A 325 -4.43 9.16 -5.87
CA LEU A 325 -5.54 9.94 -6.45
C LEU A 325 -6.14 10.93 -5.45
N GLN A 326 -6.44 10.49 -4.23
CA GLN A 326 -7.00 11.36 -3.19
C GLN A 326 -6.07 12.52 -2.79
N SER A 327 -4.76 12.40 -3.05
CA SER A 327 -3.79 13.46 -2.81
C SER A 327 -3.66 14.49 -3.94
N GLN A 328 -4.36 14.29 -5.06
CA GLN A 328 -4.33 15.24 -6.18
C GLN A 328 -5.36 16.36 -5.95
N ASP A 329 -4.94 17.62 -6.14
CA ASP A 329 -5.82 18.79 -5.94
C ASP A 329 -7.05 18.79 -6.85
N CYS A 330 -6.94 18.17 -8.03
CA CYS A 330 -8.01 18.04 -9.02
C CYS A 330 -8.97 16.85 -8.75
N VAL A 331 -8.82 16.13 -7.65
CA VAL A 331 -9.66 14.98 -7.29
C VAL A 331 -10.51 15.31 -6.06
N ASP A 332 -11.77 14.91 -6.10
CA ASP A 332 -12.61 14.85 -4.90
C ASP A 332 -12.32 13.53 -4.15
N PRO A 333 -11.73 13.56 -2.95
CA PRO A 333 -11.33 12.36 -2.24
C PRO A 333 -12.50 11.47 -1.84
N GLU A 334 -13.73 12.00 -1.77
CA GLU A 334 -14.94 11.22 -1.48
C GLU A 334 -15.59 10.61 -2.72
N LYS A 335 -15.02 10.82 -3.92
CA LYS A 335 -15.55 10.38 -5.21
C LYS A 335 -14.55 9.53 -6.00
N VAL A 336 -13.91 8.57 -5.33
CA VAL A 336 -12.93 7.65 -5.94
C VAL A 336 -13.51 6.24 -6.14
N GLY A 337 -13.53 5.77 -7.38
CA GLY A 337 -13.87 4.39 -7.75
C GLY A 337 -12.66 3.60 -8.24
N ALA A 338 -12.88 2.32 -8.53
CA ALA A 338 -11.85 1.46 -9.10
C ALA A 338 -12.42 0.48 -10.14
N LEU A 339 -11.67 0.32 -11.24
CA LEU A 339 -11.91 -0.63 -12.32
C LEU A 339 -10.80 -1.68 -12.35
N GLY A 340 -11.19 -2.96 -12.34
CA GLY A 340 -10.27 -4.08 -12.53
C GLY A 340 -10.54 -4.86 -13.81
N ILE A 341 -9.51 -5.08 -14.63
CA ILE A 341 -9.64 -5.82 -15.90
C ILE A 341 -8.96 -7.20 -15.76
N CYS A 342 -9.61 -8.28 -16.22
CA CYS A 342 -9.09 -9.65 -16.13
C CYS A 342 -8.76 -10.05 -14.68
N ALA A 343 -7.52 -10.46 -14.39
CA ALA A 343 -7.10 -10.81 -13.02
C ALA A 343 -7.25 -9.65 -12.03
N SER A 344 -7.12 -8.39 -12.50
CA SER A 344 -7.43 -7.23 -11.67
C SER A 344 -8.93 -7.10 -11.37
N GLY A 345 -9.79 -7.72 -12.16
CA GLY A 345 -11.20 -7.94 -11.81
C GLY A 345 -11.38 -8.85 -10.59
N GLY A 346 -10.34 -9.56 -10.14
CA GLY A 346 -10.27 -10.17 -8.81
C GLY A 346 -9.60 -9.27 -7.77
N TYR A 347 -8.45 -8.67 -8.10
CA TYR A 347 -7.66 -7.87 -7.15
C TYR A 347 -8.35 -6.58 -6.70
N VAL A 348 -9.08 -5.89 -7.59
CA VAL A 348 -9.79 -4.65 -7.27
C VAL A 348 -10.96 -4.91 -6.31
N PRO A 349 -11.87 -5.87 -6.56
CA PRO A 349 -12.87 -6.25 -5.56
C PRO A 349 -12.26 -6.71 -4.24
N PHE A 350 -11.17 -7.48 -4.27
CA PHE A 350 -10.47 -7.90 -3.06
C PHE A 350 -9.89 -6.72 -2.25
N ALA A 351 -9.34 -5.71 -2.92
CA ALA A 351 -8.93 -4.47 -2.27
C ALA A 351 -10.14 -3.73 -1.67
N ALA A 352 -11.22 -3.60 -2.44
CA ALA A 352 -12.43 -2.88 -2.06
C ALA A 352 -13.17 -3.51 -0.87
N GLN A 353 -13.07 -4.83 -0.65
CA GLN A 353 -13.63 -5.49 0.54
C GLN A 353 -13.20 -4.83 1.86
N THR A 354 -12.02 -4.21 1.90
CA THR A 354 -11.46 -3.61 3.12
C THR A 354 -11.08 -2.14 2.97
N ASP A 355 -10.85 -1.66 1.75
CA ASP A 355 -10.61 -0.23 1.51
C ASP A 355 -11.92 0.50 1.19
N LEU A 356 -12.49 1.14 2.22
CA LEU A 356 -13.76 1.87 2.14
C LEU A 356 -13.67 3.21 1.38
N ARG A 357 -12.47 3.62 0.98
CA ARG A 357 -12.25 4.82 0.17
C ARG A 357 -12.64 4.59 -1.29
N ILE A 358 -12.62 3.33 -1.74
CA ILE A 358 -13.17 2.92 -3.02
C ILE A 358 -14.70 2.91 -2.89
N LYS A 359 -15.37 3.89 -3.50
CA LYS A 359 -16.80 4.13 -3.36
C LYS A 359 -17.66 3.37 -4.36
N ALA A 360 -17.11 3.02 -5.52
CA ALA A 360 -17.78 2.23 -6.55
C ALA A 360 -16.76 1.27 -7.20
N VAL A 361 -17.17 0.02 -7.45
CA VAL A 361 -16.30 -1.03 -7.96
C VAL A 361 -16.86 -1.56 -9.27
N ALA A 362 -16.05 -1.55 -10.32
CA ALA A 362 -16.40 -2.17 -11.59
C ALA A 362 -15.31 -3.15 -12.05
N THR A 363 -15.68 -4.13 -12.86
CA THR A 363 -14.73 -5.06 -13.49
C THR A 363 -15.07 -5.32 -14.94
N VAL A 364 -14.07 -5.61 -15.78
CA VAL A 364 -14.26 -6.13 -17.14
C VAL A 364 -13.55 -7.48 -17.27
N SER A 365 -14.26 -8.49 -17.78
CA SER A 365 -13.73 -9.84 -18.01
C SER A 365 -13.05 -10.43 -16.77
N ALA A 366 -13.65 -10.29 -15.59
CA ALA A 366 -12.99 -10.60 -14.33
C ALA A 366 -12.48 -12.06 -14.24
N VAL A 367 -11.32 -12.23 -13.64
CA VAL A 367 -10.68 -13.53 -13.34
C VAL A 367 -10.25 -13.54 -11.87
N CYS A 368 -10.59 -14.61 -11.16
CA CYS A 368 -9.95 -14.91 -9.88
C CYS A 368 -8.66 -15.70 -10.18
N ALA A 369 -7.51 -15.02 -10.13
CA ALA A 369 -6.22 -15.64 -10.44
C ALA A 369 -5.96 -16.88 -9.56
N GLY A 370 -6.38 -16.86 -8.29
CA GLY A 370 -6.17 -18.03 -7.43
C GLY A 370 -6.97 -19.26 -7.85
N SER A 371 -8.23 -19.10 -8.23
CA SER A 371 -8.99 -20.19 -8.86
C SER A 371 -8.40 -20.60 -10.20
N MET A 372 -7.93 -19.67 -11.03
CA MET A 372 -7.30 -20.03 -12.32
C MET A 372 -6.05 -20.91 -12.13
N PHE A 373 -5.24 -20.63 -11.11
CA PHE A 373 -4.03 -21.41 -10.83
C PHE A 373 -4.31 -22.71 -10.05
N ARG A 374 -5.43 -22.81 -9.33
CA ARG A 374 -5.83 -24.00 -8.56
C ARG A 374 -6.72 -24.96 -9.35
N GLU A 375 -7.51 -24.43 -10.28
CA GLU A 375 -8.60 -25.14 -10.97
C GLU A 375 -8.46 -25.06 -12.50
N GLY A 376 -7.61 -24.19 -13.04
CA GLY A 376 -7.55 -23.94 -14.48
C GLY A 376 -8.73 -23.11 -15.01
N LEU A 377 -8.81 -22.99 -16.34
CA LEU A 377 -9.99 -22.51 -17.07
C LEU A 377 -10.97 -23.69 -17.27
N PRO A 378 -12.28 -23.45 -17.41
CA PRO A 378 -13.33 -24.34 -16.90
C PRO A 378 -13.16 -25.80 -17.35
N SER A 379 -12.46 -26.56 -16.51
CA SER A 379 -12.13 -27.99 -16.70
C SER A 379 -12.36 -28.81 -15.42
N GLY A 380 -12.88 -28.15 -14.35
CA GLY A 380 -12.98 -28.72 -13.00
C GLY A 380 -11.71 -28.52 -12.17
N PRO A 381 -11.73 -28.77 -10.85
CA PRO A 381 -10.56 -28.58 -9.99
C PRO A 381 -9.39 -29.42 -10.48
N THR A 382 -8.18 -28.87 -10.42
CA THR A 382 -6.96 -29.66 -10.70
C THR A 382 -6.87 -30.77 -9.65
N PRO A 383 -6.61 -32.04 -10.04
CA PRO A 383 -6.44 -33.12 -9.08
C PRO A 383 -5.42 -32.75 -8.00
N ASN A 384 -5.74 -33.07 -6.75
CA ASN A 384 -4.90 -32.68 -5.61
C ASN A 384 -3.45 -33.15 -5.76
N ASP A 385 -3.23 -34.34 -6.31
CA ASP A 385 -1.89 -34.88 -6.55
C ASP A 385 -1.11 -34.02 -7.57
N THR A 386 -1.75 -33.63 -8.67
CA THR A 386 -1.15 -32.73 -9.67
C THR A 386 -0.83 -31.36 -9.07
N LEU A 387 -1.73 -30.79 -8.29
CA LEU A 387 -1.49 -29.51 -7.62
C LEU A 387 -0.35 -29.63 -6.59
N HIS A 388 -0.29 -30.74 -5.85
CA HIS A 388 0.77 -31.02 -4.90
C HIS A 388 2.13 -31.18 -5.60
N GLU A 389 2.20 -31.87 -6.74
CA GLU A 389 3.41 -31.98 -7.56
C GLU A 389 3.89 -30.61 -8.07
N GLN A 390 2.97 -29.77 -8.55
CA GLN A 390 3.29 -28.41 -8.98
C GLN A 390 3.86 -27.59 -7.81
N LEU A 391 3.22 -27.64 -6.63
CA LEU A 391 3.71 -26.97 -5.42
C LEU A 391 5.07 -27.52 -4.95
N ALA A 392 5.32 -28.82 -5.09
CA ALA A 392 6.63 -29.42 -4.82
C ALA A 392 7.70 -28.90 -5.79
N GLY A 393 7.34 -28.67 -7.06
CA GLY A 393 8.19 -27.98 -8.04
C GLY A 393 8.51 -26.54 -7.63
N VAL A 394 7.50 -25.78 -7.20
CA VAL A 394 7.65 -24.42 -6.68
C VAL A 394 8.55 -24.38 -5.44
N ALA A 395 8.41 -25.35 -4.53
CA ALA A 395 9.26 -25.46 -3.35
C ALA A 395 10.76 -25.65 -3.71
N LYS A 396 11.04 -26.43 -4.78
CA LYS A 396 12.41 -26.60 -5.31
C LYS A 396 12.94 -25.30 -5.90
N VAL A 397 12.15 -24.60 -6.71
CA VAL A 397 12.51 -23.29 -7.27
C VAL A 397 12.84 -22.31 -6.14
N ARG A 398 11.99 -22.26 -5.11
CA ARG A 398 12.21 -21.37 -3.97
C ARG A 398 13.49 -21.71 -3.21
N THR A 399 13.74 -22.99 -2.95
CA THR A 399 14.98 -23.45 -2.32
C THR A 399 16.21 -23.04 -3.13
N ALA A 400 16.17 -23.20 -4.46
CA ALA A 400 17.28 -22.80 -5.33
C ALA A 400 17.51 -21.28 -5.32
N MET A 401 16.44 -20.48 -5.33
CA MET A 401 16.53 -19.02 -5.22
C MET A 401 17.10 -18.59 -3.85
N ASP A 402 16.66 -19.20 -2.75
CA ASP A 402 17.17 -18.92 -1.40
C ASP A 402 18.66 -19.30 -1.24
N GLN A 403 19.16 -20.20 -2.08
CA GLN A 403 20.58 -20.58 -2.19
C GLN A 403 21.39 -19.67 -3.15
N GLY A 404 20.80 -18.58 -3.64
CA GLY A 404 21.45 -17.63 -4.55
C GLY A 404 21.29 -17.95 -6.04
N GLY A 405 20.46 -18.94 -6.39
CA GLY A 405 20.08 -19.22 -7.78
C GLY A 405 19.22 -18.11 -8.39
N PRO A 406 19.15 -18.02 -9.74
CA PRO A 406 18.37 -16.99 -10.41
C PRO A 406 16.86 -17.21 -10.22
N ALA A 407 16.10 -16.12 -10.29
CA ALA A 407 14.64 -16.19 -10.38
C ALA A 407 14.21 -16.92 -11.66
N VAL A 408 13.13 -17.70 -11.57
CA VAL A 408 12.59 -18.47 -12.69
C VAL A 408 11.28 -17.83 -13.11
N ALA A 409 11.19 -17.42 -14.38
CA ALA A 409 9.97 -16.86 -14.94
C ALA A 409 9.36 -17.82 -15.96
N ASN A 410 8.05 -18.03 -15.88
CA ASN A 410 7.27 -18.86 -16.78
C ASN A 410 6.43 -17.99 -17.71
N ASP A 411 6.23 -18.43 -18.95
CA ASP A 411 5.28 -17.80 -19.86
C ASP A 411 3.84 -18.11 -19.41
N ILE A 412 2.98 -17.10 -19.38
CA ILE A 412 1.54 -17.28 -19.08
C ILE A 412 0.76 -17.70 -20.33
N ILE A 413 1.21 -17.26 -21.50
CA ILE A 413 0.61 -17.59 -22.79
C ILE A 413 1.26 -18.88 -23.29
N PRO A 414 0.49 -19.98 -23.50
CA PRO A 414 1.02 -21.21 -24.06
C PRO A 414 1.77 -20.99 -25.38
N THR A 415 2.84 -21.75 -25.59
CA THR A 415 3.65 -21.68 -26.83
C THR A 415 2.85 -22.12 -28.06
N ASP A 416 1.95 -23.09 -27.88
CA ASP A 416 1.02 -23.56 -28.91
C ASP A 416 -0.42 -23.41 -28.40
N THR A 417 -1.21 -22.63 -29.13
CA THR A 417 -2.64 -22.40 -28.85
C THR A 417 -3.54 -23.03 -29.91
N SER A 418 -2.98 -23.73 -30.90
CA SER A 418 -3.72 -24.29 -32.04
C SER A 418 -4.81 -25.28 -31.59
N ALA A 419 -4.53 -26.10 -30.58
CA ALA A 419 -5.45 -27.09 -30.02
C ALA A 419 -6.46 -26.52 -29.01
N LEU A 420 -6.35 -25.25 -28.62
CA LEU A 420 -7.28 -24.63 -27.67
C LEU A 420 -8.61 -24.28 -28.35
N PRO A 421 -9.75 -24.35 -27.64
CA PRO A 421 -11.05 -23.93 -28.18
C PRO A 421 -11.04 -22.44 -28.60
N GLU A 422 -11.80 -22.13 -29.65
CA GLU A 422 -11.78 -20.84 -30.35
C GLU A 422 -12.05 -19.61 -29.46
N ASN A 423 -12.92 -19.71 -28.44
CA ASN A 423 -13.31 -18.58 -27.58
C ASN A 423 -12.61 -18.59 -26.22
N THR A 424 -11.44 -19.22 -26.12
CA THR A 424 -10.69 -19.21 -24.86
C THR A 424 -9.76 -18.00 -24.78
N MET A 425 -9.63 -17.42 -23.59
CA MET A 425 -8.73 -16.28 -23.41
C MET A 425 -7.29 -16.60 -23.83
N PHE A 426 -6.83 -17.85 -23.68
CA PHE A 426 -5.48 -18.27 -24.10
C PHE A 426 -5.35 -18.47 -25.61
N LYS A 427 -6.43 -18.79 -26.34
CA LYS A 427 -6.43 -18.84 -27.81
C LYS A 427 -6.26 -17.43 -28.39
N GLU A 428 -6.93 -16.45 -27.78
CA GLU A 428 -6.94 -15.05 -28.22
C GLU A 428 -5.72 -14.25 -27.73
N ALA A 429 -5.12 -14.64 -26.60
CA ALA A 429 -4.03 -13.90 -25.97
C ALA A 429 -2.82 -13.61 -26.89
N PRO A 430 -2.34 -14.53 -27.75
CA PRO A 430 -1.25 -14.23 -28.69
C PRO A 430 -1.56 -13.05 -29.61
N ASP A 431 -2.80 -12.96 -30.14
CA ASP A 431 -3.20 -11.87 -31.02
C ASP A 431 -3.12 -10.52 -30.30
N TYR A 432 -3.63 -10.43 -29.08
CA TYR A 432 -3.58 -9.19 -28.30
C TYR A 432 -2.16 -8.82 -27.86
N TYR A 433 -1.45 -9.75 -27.23
CA TYR A 433 -0.20 -9.44 -26.54
C TYR A 433 1.07 -9.55 -27.39
N LYS A 434 1.04 -10.30 -28.50
CA LYS A 434 2.23 -10.58 -29.33
C LYS A 434 2.16 -9.99 -30.74
N THR A 435 1.14 -9.19 -31.04
CA THR A 435 1.00 -8.50 -32.33
C THR A 435 0.89 -6.98 -32.12
N PRO A 436 0.97 -6.15 -33.18
CA PRO A 436 0.76 -4.71 -33.09
C PRO A 436 -0.59 -4.28 -32.48
N ARG A 437 -1.56 -5.19 -32.29
CA ARG A 437 -2.82 -4.90 -31.59
C ARG A 437 -2.58 -4.28 -30.21
N ALA A 438 -1.74 -4.89 -29.38
CA ALA A 438 -1.40 -4.35 -28.06
C ALA A 438 -0.04 -4.83 -27.49
N GLN A 439 0.88 -5.36 -28.32
CA GLN A 439 2.20 -5.75 -27.83
C GLN A 439 2.94 -4.58 -27.19
N HIS A 440 3.63 -4.84 -26.08
CA HIS A 440 4.43 -3.82 -25.41
C HIS A 440 5.70 -4.42 -24.80
N LYS A 441 6.84 -3.74 -24.97
CA LYS A 441 8.16 -4.25 -24.51
C LYS A 441 8.23 -4.54 -23.01
N ASN A 442 7.44 -3.82 -22.21
CA ASN A 442 7.40 -3.98 -20.75
C ASN A 442 6.40 -5.05 -20.28
N ALA A 443 5.66 -5.68 -21.21
CA ALA A 443 4.72 -6.76 -20.94
C ALA A 443 5.18 -8.05 -21.65
N PRO A 444 6.23 -8.74 -21.16
CA PRO A 444 6.74 -9.95 -21.79
C PRO A 444 5.83 -11.17 -21.62
N ASN A 445 4.67 -11.02 -20.96
CA ASN A 445 3.73 -12.09 -20.65
C ASN A 445 4.33 -13.24 -19.83
N LYS A 446 5.18 -12.87 -18.86
CA LYS A 446 5.81 -13.80 -17.93
C LYS A 446 5.33 -13.56 -16.50
N PHE A 447 5.41 -14.60 -15.68
CA PHE A 447 5.20 -14.52 -14.24
C PHE A 447 6.31 -15.31 -13.51
N ASP A 448 6.70 -14.86 -12.33
CA ASP A 448 7.68 -15.55 -11.50
C ASP A 448 7.09 -16.88 -11.02
N ALA A 449 7.84 -17.97 -11.16
CA ALA A 449 7.38 -19.32 -10.83
C ALA A 449 7.02 -19.48 -9.35
N SER A 450 7.63 -18.71 -8.45
CA SER A 450 7.28 -18.74 -7.02
C SER A 450 5.89 -18.14 -6.75
N SER A 451 5.35 -17.31 -7.65
CA SER A 451 4.02 -16.69 -7.51
C SER A 451 2.91 -17.70 -7.24
N MET A 452 3.05 -18.91 -7.78
CA MET A 452 2.07 -19.99 -7.63
C MET A 452 1.75 -20.31 -6.16
N MET A 453 2.72 -20.17 -5.24
CA MET A 453 2.48 -20.42 -3.81
C MET A 453 1.48 -19.44 -3.19
N TYR A 454 1.45 -18.20 -3.67
CA TYR A 454 0.50 -17.18 -3.20
C TYR A 454 -0.85 -17.33 -3.90
N LEU A 455 -0.82 -17.61 -5.20
CA LEU A 455 -2.01 -17.70 -6.04
C LEU A 455 -2.89 -18.88 -5.65
N VAL A 456 -2.34 -20.08 -5.46
CA VAL A 456 -3.14 -21.28 -5.15
C VAL A 456 -3.96 -21.13 -3.87
N ASN A 457 -3.44 -20.41 -2.87
CA ASN A 457 -4.10 -20.15 -1.59
C ASN A 457 -5.00 -18.88 -1.59
N TYR A 458 -5.16 -18.22 -2.73
CA TYR A 458 -5.92 -16.98 -2.84
C TYR A 458 -7.33 -17.21 -3.42
N ASP A 459 -8.30 -16.44 -2.92
CA ASP A 459 -9.62 -16.31 -3.55
C ASP A 459 -10.12 -14.87 -3.46
N SER A 460 -10.26 -14.23 -4.62
CA SER A 460 -10.75 -12.85 -4.75
C SER A 460 -12.20 -12.70 -4.29
N PHE A 461 -13.01 -13.75 -4.45
CA PHE A 461 -14.48 -13.63 -4.41
C PHE A 461 -15.10 -14.21 -3.13
N GLN A 462 -14.29 -14.65 -2.17
CA GLN A 462 -14.78 -15.27 -0.95
C GLN A 462 -15.58 -14.30 -0.06
N PHE A 463 -15.21 -13.01 -0.01
CA PHE A 463 -15.82 -12.02 0.88
C PHE A 463 -16.49 -10.85 0.15
N MET A 464 -17.03 -11.08 -1.05
CA MET A 464 -17.67 -10.05 -1.87
C MET A 464 -18.81 -9.29 -1.15
N TYR A 465 -19.46 -9.91 -0.17
CA TYR A 465 -20.49 -9.27 0.66
C TYR A 465 -19.99 -8.06 1.46
N LEU A 466 -18.67 -7.92 1.68
CA LEU A 466 -18.06 -6.77 2.37
C LEU A 466 -17.97 -5.51 1.50
N ILE A 467 -18.20 -5.62 0.19
CA ILE A 467 -18.23 -4.45 -0.69
C ILE A 467 -19.48 -3.61 -0.40
N ALA A 468 -20.63 -4.27 -0.21
CA ALA A 468 -21.86 -3.59 0.17
C ALA A 468 -21.67 -2.75 1.46
N PRO A 469 -22.32 -1.58 1.54
CA PRO A 469 -23.39 -1.07 0.66
C PRO A 469 -22.90 -0.36 -0.62
N ARG A 470 -21.60 -0.42 -0.92
CA ARG A 470 -21.06 0.21 -2.15
C ARG A 470 -21.42 -0.62 -3.38
N PRO A 471 -21.69 0.03 -4.52
CA PRO A 471 -22.10 -0.62 -5.75
C PRO A 471 -20.97 -1.43 -6.40
N LEU A 472 -21.35 -2.60 -6.91
CA LEU A 472 -20.51 -3.52 -7.67
C LEU A 472 -21.08 -3.76 -9.07
N LEU A 473 -20.30 -3.54 -10.11
CA LEU A 473 -20.63 -3.88 -11.50
C LEU A 473 -19.62 -4.89 -12.06
N MET A 474 -20.11 -6.04 -12.52
CA MET A 474 -19.32 -7.04 -13.22
C MET A 474 -19.70 -7.05 -14.71
N VAL A 475 -18.81 -6.57 -15.59
CA VAL A 475 -18.99 -6.60 -17.05
C VAL A 475 -18.29 -7.82 -17.64
N VAL A 476 -19.00 -8.60 -18.46
CA VAL A 476 -18.46 -9.83 -19.04
C VAL A 476 -19.06 -10.18 -20.39
N GLY A 477 -18.27 -10.79 -21.27
CA GLY A 477 -18.73 -11.21 -22.59
C GLY A 477 -19.59 -12.48 -22.53
N SER A 478 -20.62 -12.58 -23.36
CA SER A 478 -21.50 -13.75 -23.36
C SER A 478 -20.81 -15.03 -23.82
N LYS A 479 -19.70 -14.92 -24.57
CA LYS A 479 -18.87 -16.03 -25.07
C LYS A 479 -17.56 -16.21 -24.28
N ALA A 480 -17.33 -15.41 -23.24
CA ALA A 480 -16.11 -15.50 -22.43
C ALA A 480 -16.08 -16.80 -21.62
N ASP A 481 -15.04 -17.60 -21.78
CA ASP A 481 -14.75 -18.80 -20.98
C ASP A 481 -14.50 -18.47 -19.49
N THR A 482 -14.20 -17.22 -19.17
CA THR A 482 -14.06 -16.71 -17.80
C THR A 482 -15.36 -16.19 -17.19
N ARG A 483 -16.50 -16.27 -17.89
CA ARG A 483 -17.78 -15.68 -17.45
C ARG A 483 -18.21 -16.12 -16.05
N TYR A 484 -18.00 -17.39 -15.73
CA TYR A 484 -18.35 -17.99 -14.44
C TYR A 484 -17.70 -17.26 -13.25
N TYR A 485 -16.55 -16.59 -13.42
CA TYR A 485 -15.94 -15.78 -12.36
C TYR A 485 -16.81 -14.59 -11.98
N SER A 486 -17.33 -13.89 -12.98
CA SER A 486 -18.21 -12.73 -12.78
C SER A 486 -19.54 -13.16 -12.14
N GLU A 487 -20.08 -14.29 -12.58
CA GLU A 487 -21.29 -14.88 -11.98
C GLU A 487 -21.05 -15.27 -10.50
N ARG A 488 -19.92 -15.92 -10.19
CA ARG A 488 -19.54 -16.28 -8.81
C ARG A 488 -19.38 -15.06 -7.92
N ALA A 489 -18.71 -14.02 -8.41
CA ALA A 489 -18.54 -12.75 -7.70
C ALA A 489 -19.91 -12.12 -7.37
N ILE A 490 -20.84 -12.09 -8.32
CA ILE A 490 -22.19 -11.58 -8.10
C ILE A 490 -22.93 -12.42 -7.07
N LEU A 491 -22.93 -13.75 -7.19
CA LEU A 491 -23.57 -14.65 -6.23
C LEU A 491 -23.10 -14.39 -4.79
N ASN A 492 -21.80 -14.15 -4.58
CA ASN A 492 -21.20 -13.90 -3.27
C ASN A 492 -21.34 -12.45 -2.77
N ALA A 493 -21.69 -11.50 -3.63
CA ALA A 493 -21.87 -10.10 -3.26
C ALA A 493 -23.22 -9.83 -2.57
N ARG A 494 -23.39 -8.67 -1.95
CA ARG A 494 -24.69 -8.15 -1.51
C ARG A 494 -25.10 -6.98 -2.39
N GLU A 495 -26.38 -6.62 -2.38
CA GLU A 495 -26.86 -5.44 -3.09
C GLU A 495 -26.22 -4.14 -2.56
N PRO A 496 -25.98 -3.13 -3.41
CA PRO A 496 -26.27 -3.11 -4.85
C PRO A 496 -25.20 -3.81 -5.70
N ARG A 497 -25.60 -4.79 -6.52
CA ARG A 497 -24.71 -5.54 -7.43
C ARG A 497 -25.35 -5.75 -8.80
N GLU A 498 -24.55 -5.74 -9.86
CA GLU A 498 -25.03 -5.93 -11.22
C GLU A 498 -24.08 -6.78 -12.06
N LEU A 499 -24.63 -7.76 -12.78
CA LEU A 499 -23.94 -8.48 -13.86
C LEU A 499 -24.39 -7.92 -15.21
N PHE A 500 -23.48 -7.29 -15.95
CA PHE A 500 -23.75 -6.81 -17.30
C PHE A 500 -23.09 -7.73 -18.32
N VAL A 501 -23.91 -8.50 -19.05
CA VAL A 501 -23.43 -9.47 -20.05
C VAL A 501 -23.47 -8.83 -21.44
N VAL A 502 -22.32 -8.70 -22.09
CA VAL A 502 -22.19 -8.11 -23.43
C VAL A 502 -22.38 -9.22 -24.49
N PRO A 503 -23.41 -9.13 -25.35
CA PRO A 503 -23.68 -10.18 -26.33
C PRO A 503 -22.54 -10.36 -27.32
N ASN A 504 -22.23 -11.61 -27.66
CA ASN A 504 -21.24 -12.04 -28.66
C ASN A 504 -19.77 -11.71 -28.37
N GLU A 505 -19.46 -11.02 -27.28
CA GLU A 505 -18.09 -10.72 -26.88
C GLU A 505 -17.43 -11.90 -26.13
N THR A 506 -16.13 -12.06 -26.33
CA THR A 506 -15.25 -13.02 -25.65
C THR A 506 -14.52 -12.34 -24.48
N HIS A 507 -13.53 -13.01 -23.89
CA HIS A 507 -12.73 -12.42 -22.80
C HIS A 507 -11.87 -11.24 -23.28
N ILE A 508 -11.08 -11.47 -24.32
CA ILE A 508 -10.07 -10.54 -24.82
C ILE A 508 -10.71 -9.46 -25.71
N SER A 509 -11.82 -9.75 -26.41
CA SER A 509 -12.50 -8.74 -27.22
C SER A 509 -12.98 -7.53 -26.39
N LEU A 510 -13.38 -7.75 -25.13
CA LEU A 510 -13.74 -6.66 -24.21
C LEU A 510 -12.55 -5.79 -23.75
N TYR A 511 -11.31 -6.13 -24.10
CA TYR A 511 -10.16 -5.30 -23.73
C TYR A 511 -10.09 -3.99 -24.51
N ASP A 512 -10.53 -4.00 -25.77
CA ASP A 512 -10.40 -2.87 -26.69
C ASP A 512 -11.69 -2.53 -27.46
N HIS A 513 -12.75 -3.36 -27.38
CA HIS A 513 -14.10 -2.99 -27.82
C HIS A 513 -14.83 -2.13 -26.78
N LEU A 514 -14.33 -0.91 -26.57
CA LEU A 514 -14.87 0.03 -25.58
C LEU A 514 -16.19 0.68 -25.99
N ASP A 515 -16.55 0.64 -27.28
CA ASP A 515 -17.82 1.16 -27.79
C ASP A 515 -19.04 0.39 -27.24
N VAL A 516 -18.87 -0.90 -26.94
CA VAL A 516 -19.94 -1.75 -26.37
C VAL A 516 -19.98 -1.75 -24.84
N SER A 517 -18.83 -1.78 -24.16
CA SER A 517 -18.76 -1.88 -22.70
C SER A 517 -18.56 -0.53 -21.99
N GLY A 518 -17.88 0.40 -22.65
CA GLY A 518 -17.51 1.71 -22.14
C GLY A 518 -18.68 2.58 -21.68
N PRO A 519 -19.77 2.73 -22.45
CA PRO A 519 -20.93 3.52 -22.03
C PRO A 519 -21.52 3.04 -20.70
N LYS A 520 -21.58 1.72 -20.48
CA LYS A 520 -22.09 1.15 -19.22
C LYS A 520 -21.17 1.47 -18.05
N LEU A 521 -19.85 1.33 -18.22
CA LEU A 521 -18.86 1.65 -17.19
C LEU A 521 -18.91 3.14 -16.80
N VAL A 522 -18.95 4.02 -17.80
CA VAL A 522 -19.04 5.47 -17.60
C VAL A 522 -20.32 5.83 -16.85
N ASN A 523 -21.47 5.32 -17.30
CA ASN A 523 -22.75 5.58 -16.64
C ASN A 523 -22.76 5.10 -15.19
N PHE A 524 -22.20 3.93 -14.92
CA PHE A 524 -22.07 3.39 -13.56
C PHE A 524 -21.25 4.31 -12.65
N PHE A 525 -20.07 4.74 -13.08
CA PHE A 525 -19.26 5.65 -12.26
C PHE A 525 -19.88 7.05 -12.16
N LYS A 526 -20.57 7.55 -13.19
CA LYS A 526 -21.31 8.83 -13.09
C LYS A 526 -22.40 8.73 -12.03
N GLN A 527 -23.20 7.67 -12.08
CA GLN A 527 -24.31 7.45 -11.14
C GLN A 527 -23.84 7.38 -9.67
N HIS A 528 -22.66 6.83 -9.42
CA HIS A 528 -22.21 6.51 -8.06
C HIS A 528 -21.12 7.42 -7.51
N LEU A 529 -20.47 8.23 -8.36
CA LEU A 529 -19.42 9.14 -7.96
C LEU A 529 -19.71 10.60 -8.28
N GLN A 530 -20.62 10.94 -9.20
CA GLN A 530 -20.87 12.34 -9.59
C GLN A 530 -22.03 12.98 -8.84
#